data_AF-A0A538CDK3-F1
#
_entry.id   AF-A0A538CDK3-F1
#
_cell.length_a   1.000
_cell.length_b   1.000
_cell.length_c   1.000
_cell.angle_alpha   90.00
_cell.angle_beta   90.00
_cell.angle_gamma   90.00
#
_symmetry.space_group_name_H-M   'P 1'
#
loop_
_entity.id
_entity.type
_entity.pdbx_description
1 polymer ?
#
loop_
_entity_poly.entity_id
_entity_poly.type
_entity_poly.pdbx_seq_one_letter_code
_entity_poly.pdbx_strand_id
1 'polypeptide(L)'
;MGLKLITGPANAGKVALLLRRYLEALSDEPYLIVPNRSDVERVERDLLELQPALLGGSIGTFDDLFRQIARRGDVRQVATEAQRALIVRRALAGRSLNGLGRSARFGGFADALLSTVAELESGLLDPNELDGELATLYAAYRAELDRLGLWDRDLLRRHAAERVGNDLEAWSGEPVFAYGFEDLTGAEWALLQALAGRTEVTVSIPYEPGRPAFASLTRTMDDLAALADGRIEELAPRFDEVAAPGLAHLERTLFSEAPPATAPPLEGALRFFEAAGTRGALELVGEELLALIRSGAVPEQIGIVCPTLERWQAPLETALGTLGVPYALESYVRLDKTAYGQALLSLLRFAWLGG
;
A
#
# COMPACT_ATOMS: atom_id res chain seq x y z
N MET A 1 -7.84 24.75 10.71
CA MET A 1 -7.24 23.41 10.57
C MET A 1 -7.50 22.95 9.16
N GLY A 2 -6.51 22.35 8.52
CA GLY A 2 -6.69 21.78 7.19
C GLY A 2 -5.39 21.27 6.59
N LEU A 3 -5.44 20.98 5.30
CA LEU A 3 -4.37 20.26 4.63
C LEU A 3 -3.30 21.22 4.08
N LYS A 4 -2.04 20.87 4.25
CA LYS A 4 -0.89 21.43 3.54
C LYS A 4 -0.40 20.39 2.55
N LEU A 5 -0.22 20.80 1.30
CA LEU A 5 0.15 19.89 0.22
C LEU A 5 1.56 20.20 -0.28
N ILE A 6 2.45 19.22 -0.25
CA ILE A 6 3.80 19.30 -0.81
C ILE A 6 3.81 18.48 -2.10
N THR A 7 4.01 19.15 -3.24
CA THR A 7 4.00 18.51 -4.56
C THR A 7 5.25 18.86 -5.36
N GLY A 8 5.41 18.23 -6.53
CA GLY A 8 6.61 18.30 -7.37
C GLY A 8 6.99 16.91 -7.91
N PRO A 9 7.93 16.84 -8.87
CA PRO A 9 8.30 15.59 -9.53
C PRO A 9 8.98 14.60 -8.58
N ALA A 10 9.17 13.36 -9.06
CA ALA A 10 9.94 12.36 -8.34
C ALA A 10 11.32 12.91 -7.96
N ASN A 11 11.81 12.56 -6.77
CA ASN A 11 13.11 13.02 -6.25
C ASN A 11 13.32 14.54 -6.10
N ALA A 12 12.25 15.35 -6.06
CA ALA A 12 12.33 16.79 -5.75
C ALA A 12 12.65 17.12 -4.27
N GLY A 13 12.92 16.12 -3.43
CA GLY A 13 13.18 16.31 -1.99
C GLY A 13 11.94 16.42 -1.10
N LYS A 14 10.75 16.09 -1.63
CA LYS A 14 9.48 16.23 -0.89
C LYS A 14 9.43 15.44 0.42
N VAL A 15 9.85 14.16 0.38
CA VAL A 15 9.88 13.29 1.57
C VAL A 15 10.84 13.85 2.61
N ALA A 16 12.05 14.26 2.20
CA ALA A 16 13.01 14.88 3.12
C ALA A 16 12.47 16.15 3.78
N LEU A 17 11.74 17.00 3.03
CA LEU A 17 11.08 18.18 3.60
C LEU A 17 9.98 17.79 4.59
N LEU A 18 9.15 16.80 4.26
CA LEU A 18 8.09 16.30 5.12
C LEU A 18 8.64 15.70 6.42
N LEU A 19 9.71 14.90 6.34
CA LEU A 19 10.38 14.32 7.53
C LEU A 19 10.98 15.40 8.44
N ARG A 20 11.55 16.47 7.89
CA ARG A 20 12.01 17.61 8.71
C ARG A 20 10.86 18.29 9.44
N ARG A 21 9.73 18.50 8.79
CA ARG A 21 8.52 19.06 9.44
C ARG A 21 7.94 18.15 10.50
N TYR A 22 7.99 16.84 10.28
CA TYR A 22 7.65 15.84 11.29
C TYR A 22 8.56 15.97 12.52
N LEU A 23 9.87 16.11 12.33
CA LEU A 23 10.84 16.33 13.41
C LEU A 23 10.58 17.63 14.18
N GLU A 24 10.26 18.71 13.48
CA GLU A 24 9.91 20.02 14.08
C GLU A 24 8.66 19.94 14.95
N ALA A 25 7.74 19.02 14.63
CA ALA A 25 6.47 18.83 15.34
C ALA A 25 6.54 17.79 16.46
N LEU A 26 7.68 17.15 16.75
CA LEU A 26 7.77 16.01 17.68
C LEU A 26 7.18 16.26 19.06
N SER A 27 7.29 17.49 19.58
CA SER A 27 6.73 17.86 20.89
C SER A 27 5.21 17.79 20.96
N ASP A 28 4.54 17.81 19.80
CA ASP A 28 3.08 17.75 19.67
C ASP A 28 2.59 16.31 19.35
N GLU A 29 3.45 15.31 19.55
CA GLU A 29 3.16 13.88 19.36
C GLU A 29 2.62 13.53 17.95
N PRO A 30 3.31 13.93 16.85
CA PRO A 30 2.78 13.83 15.50
C PRO A 30 2.71 12.39 15.01
N TYR A 31 1.77 12.10 14.11
CA TYR A 31 1.65 10.81 13.45
C TYR A 31 2.09 10.88 11.98
N LEU A 32 3.04 10.03 11.58
CA LEU A 32 3.49 9.90 10.20
C LEU A 32 2.92 8.63 9.56
N ILE A 33 2.11 8.82 8.53
CA ILE A 33 1.52 7.76 7.70
C ILE A 33 2.45 7.45 6.53
N VAL A 34 2.87 6.18 6.45
CA VAL A 34 3.68 5.64 5.36
C VAL A 34 2.95 4.50 4.63
N PRO A 35 3.33 4.16 3.38
CA PRO A 35 2.56 3.23 2.55
C PRO A 35 2.50 1.80 3.08
N ASN A 36 3.63 1.27 3.58
CA ASN A 36 3.72 -0.11 4.03
C ASN A 36 4.65 -0.24 5.26
N ARG A 37 4.77 -1.47 5.78
CA ARG A 37 5.60 -1.74 6.97
C ARG A 37 7.10 -1.65 6.72
N SER A 38 7.60 -1.99 5.53
CA SER A 38 9.02 -1.84 5.23
C SER A 38 9.43 -0.36 5.15
N ASP A 39 8.49 0.51 4.74
CA ASP A 39 8.67 1.96 4.81
C ASP A 39 8.75 2.47 6.26
N VAL A 40 8.02 1.90 7.22
CA VAL A 40 8.11 2.30 8.65
C VAL A 40 9.55 2.14 9.13
N GLU A 41 10.13 0.95 8.96
CA GLU A 41 11.50 0.68 9.40
C GLU A 41 12.53 1.54 8.66
N ARG A 42 12.33 1.79 7.35
CA ARG A 42 13.22 2.66 6.58
C ARG A 42 13.19 4.09 7.11
N VAL A 43 12.00 4.63 7.33
CA VAL A 43 11.82 6.01 7.80
C VAL A 43 12.33 6.20 9.22
N GLU A 44 12.13 5.22 10.10
CA GLU A 44 12.72 5.25 11.44
C GLU A 44 14.24 5.41 11.37
N ARG A 45 14.91 4.68 10.46
CA ARG A 45 16.35 4.84 10.23
C ARG A 45 16.69 6.22 9.68
N ASP A 46 15.99 6.67 8.63
CA ASP A 46 16.20 8.00 8.02
C ASP A 46 16.05 9.14 9.05
N LEU A 47 15.07 9.04 9.95
CA LEU A 47 14.84 10.01 11.02
C LEU A 47 15.92 9.95 12.10
N LEU A 48 16.41 8.76 12.46
CA LEU A 48 17.50 8.59 13.43
C LEU A 48 18.85 9.09 12.89
N GLU A 49 19.07 9.04 11.58
CA GLU A 49 20.22 9.68 10.93
C GLU A 49 20.18 11.21 11.02
N LEU A 50 18.99 11.80 10.94
CA LEU A 50 18.78 13.25 11.07
C LEU A 50 18.81 13.72 12.53
N GLN A 51 18.22 12.93 13.44
CA GLN A 51 18.13 13.24 14.86
C GLN A 51 18.40 11.96 15.68
N PRO A 52 19.51 11.87 16.43
CA PRO A 52 19.95 10.63 17.11
C PRO A 52 18.98 10.04 18.14
N ALA A 53 17.94 10.77 18.53
CA ALA A 53 16.89 10.29 19.42
C ALA A 53 15.54 10.92 19.03
N LEU A 54 14.50 10.08 18.96
CA LEU A 54 13.11 10.49 18.77
C LEU A 54 12.40 10.40 20.11
N LEU A 55 12.01 11.55 20.66
CA LEU A 55 11.28 11.66 21.92
C LEU A 55 9.89 12.22 21.62
N GLY A 56 9.00 11.33 21.17
CA GLY A 56 7.63 11.65 20.76
C GLY A 56 7.33 11.24 19.33
N GLY A 57 6.06 11.30 18.97
CA GLY A 57 5.53 10.97 17.66
C GLY A 57 5.37 9.47 17.42
N SER A 58 4.65 9.14 16.35
CA SER A 58 4.41 7.76 15.91
C SER A 58 4.53 7.66 14.40
N ILE A 59 4.95 6.49 13.92
CA ILE A 59 5.09 6.18 12.50
C ILE A 59 4.34 4.88 12.25
N GLY A 60 3.53 4.83 11.21
CA GLY A 60 2.78 3.64 10.88
C GLY A 60 2.02 3.77 9.57
N THR A 61 1.29 2.72 9.22
CA THR A 61 0.44 2.72 8.01
C THR A 61 -0.95 3.29 8.32
N PHE A 62 -1.76 3.51 7.27
CA PHE A 62 -3.19 3.79 7.44
C PHE A 62 -3.88 2.73 8.30
N ASP A 63 -3.57 1.44 8.10
CA ASP A 63 -4.18 0.37 8.91
C ASP A 63 -3.81 0.45 10.40
N ASP A 64 -2.59 0.88 10.71
CA ASP A 64 -2.16 1.06 12.10
C ASP A 64 -2.94 2.23 12.74
N LEU A 65 -3.12 3.33 11.99
CA LEU A 65 -3.88 4.48 12.43
C LEU A 65 -5.38 4.16 12.62
N PHE A 66 -6.01 3.49 11.65
CA PHE A 66 -7.40 3.03 11.77
C PHE A 66 -7.59 2.13 13.01
N ARG A 67 -6.67 1.18 13.23
CA ARG A 67 -6.70 0.32 14.42
C ARG A 67 -6.52 1.11 15.71
N GLN A 68 -5.63 2.10 15.74
CA GLN A 68 -5.40 2.96 16.90
C GLN A 68 -6.65 3.77 17.25
N ILE A 69 -7.29 4.39 16.26
CA ILE A 69 -8.52 5.18 16.45
C ILE A 69 -9.67 4.30 16.92
N ALA A 70 -9.88 3.15 16.28
CA ALA A 70 -10.97 2.23 16.63
C ALA A 70 -10.80 1.64 18.05
N ARG A 71 -9.58 1.30 18.48
CA ARG A 71 -9.30 0.73 19.81
C ARG A 71 -9.68 1.63 20.97
N ARG A 72 -9.74 2.94 20.77
CA ARG A 72 -10.14 3.89 21.82
C ARG A 72 -11.66 3.91 22.05
N GLY A 73 -12.45 3.05 21.37
CA GLY A 73 -13.91 3.13 21.21
C GLY A 73 -14.61 1.78 21.36
N ASP A 74 -15.65 1.49 20.57
CA ASP A 74 -16.33 0.18 20.58
C ASP A 74 -15.40 -0.89 19.99
N VAL A 75 -15.08 -1.92 20.77
CA VAL A 75 -14.05 -2.91 20.39
C VAL A 75 -14.74 -4.17 19.90
N ARG A 76 -15.12 -4.20 18.62
CA ARG A 76 -15.44 -5.46 17.94
C ARG A 76 -14.17 -6.09 17.40
N GLN A 77 -14.12 -7.42 17.45
CA GLN A 77 -13.02 -8.16 16.82
C GLN A 77 -13.15 -8.12 15.31
N VAL A 78 -12.00 -7.98 14.63
CA VAL A 78 -11.94 -8.04 13.17
C VAL A 78 -11.84 -9.51 12.74
N ALA A 79 -12.78 -9.96 11.92
CA ALA A 79 -12.83 -11.27 11.31
C ALA A 79 -11.59 -11.47 10.42
N THR A 80 -10.90 -12.59 10.64
CA THR A 80 -9.83 -13.06 9.75
C THR A 80 -10.38 -13.42 8.37
N GLU A 81 -9.52 -13.44 7.35
CA GLU A 81 -9.91 -13.86 5.98
C GLU A 81 -10.57 -15.26 5.96
N ALA A 82 -10.09 -16.19 6.78
CA ALA A 82 -10.70 -17.51 6.92
C ALA A 82 -12.11 -17.44 7.54
N GLN A 83 -12.32 -16.59 8.53
CA GLN A 83 -13.65 -16.36 9.11
C GLN A 83 -14.57 -15.69 8.09
N ARG A 84 -14.11 -14.67 7.35
CA ARG A 84 -14.87 -14.01 6.29
C ARG A 84 -15.32 -15.00 5.22
N ALA A 85 -14.44 -15.90 4.79
CA ALA A 85 -14.76 -16.97 3.84
C ALA A 85 -15.86 -17.92 4.35
N LEU A 86 -15.89 -18.24 5.65
CA LEU A 86 -16.96 -19.05 6.24
C LEU A 86 -18.26 -18.26 6.41
N ILE A 87 -18.16 -16.98 6.78
CA ILE A 87 -19.29 -16.07 6.98
C ILE A 87 -20.03 -15.86 5.66
N VAL A 88 -19.33 -15.56 4.56
CA VAL A 88 -19.97 -15.38 3.25
C VAL A 88 -20.65 -16.69 2.78
N ARG A 89 -20.03 -17.85 3.00
CA ARG A 89 -20.63 -19.15 2.65
C ARG A 89 -21.90 -19.42 3.45
N ARG A 90 -21.91 -19.04 4.73
CA ARG A 90 -23.12 -19.09 5.57
C ARG A 90 -24.17 -18.10 5.09
N ALA A 91 -23.79 -16.87 4.73
CA ALA A 91 -24.70 -15.87 4.20
C ALA A 91 -25.39 -16.33 2.90
N LEU A 92 -24.68 -17.12 2.08
CA LEU A 92 -25.19 -17.74 0.86
C LEU A 92 -26.08 -18.98 1.10
N ALA A 93 -25.90 -19.67 2.23
CA ALA A 93 -26.59 -20.94 2.49
C ALA A 93 -28.11 -20.75 2.58
N GLY A 94 -28.86 -21.52 1.77
CA GLY A 94 -30.32 -21.52 1.80
C GLY A 94 -31.02 -20.33 1.11
N ARG A 95 -30.27 -19.47 0.40
CA ARG A 95 -30.85 -18.35 -0.36
C ARG A 95 -31.18 -18.74 -1.79
N SER A 96 -32.32 -18.25 -2.29
CA SER A 96 -32.62 -18.28 -3.73
C SER A 96 -31.75 -17.24 -4.43
N LEU A 97 -30.82 -17.71 -5.24
CA LEU A 97 -29.90 -16.87 -5.98
C LEU A 97 -30.42 -16.71 -7.41
N ASN A 98 -31.26 -15.70 -7.62
CA ASN A 98 -32.08 -15.49 -8.82
C ASN A 98 -31.23 -15.20 -10.07
N GLY A 99 -30.65 -16.25 -10.65
CA GLY A 99 -29.74 -16.19 -11.81
C GLY A 99 -28.31 -16.57 -11.45
N LEU A 100 -27.87 -16.31 -10.21
CA LEU A 100 -26.53 -16.66 -9.72
C LEU A 100 -26.44 -18.08 -9.12
N GLY A 101 -27.56 -18.79 -8.96
CA GLY A 101 -27.58 -20.13 -8.35
C GLY A 101 -26.73 -21.19 -9.05
N ARG A 102 -26.44 -21.03 -10.35
CA ARG A 102 -25.48 -21.91 -11.07
C ARG A 102 -24.04 -21.59 -10.66
N SER A 103 -23.69 -20.30 -10.56
CA SER A 103 -22.35 -19.83 -10.21
C SER A 103 -22.01 -20.10 -8.75
N ALA A 104 -22.98 -19.98 -7.84
CA ALA A 104 -22.81 -20.21 -6.41
C ALA A 104 -22.45 -21.65 -6.02
N ARG A 105 -22.57 -22.59 -6.96
CA ARG A 105 -22.13 -23.99 -6.76
C ARG A 105 -20.62 -24.15 -6.83
N PHE A 106 -19.91 -23.18 -7.40
CA PHE A 106 -18.46 -23.22 -7.52
C PHE A 106 -17.81 -22.56 -6.30
N GLY A 107 -16.73 -23.16 -5.79
CA GLY A 107 -16.03 -22.68 -4.60
C GLY A 107 -15.54 -21.23 -4.70
N GLY A 108 -15.15 -20.80 -5.90
CA GLY A 108 -14.65 -19.43 -6.14
C GLY A 108 -15.72 -18.34 -6.17
N PHE A 109 -17.01 -18.67 -6.14
CA PHE A 109 -18.06 -17.65 -6.10
C PHE A 109 -18.05 -16.86 -4.78
N ALA A 110 -17.83 -17.56 -3.66
CA ALA A 110 -17.70 -16.93 -2.34
C ALA A 110 -16.51 -15.95 -2.29
N ASP A 111 -15.38 -16.35 -2.87
CA ASP A 111 -14.16 -15.54 -2.90
C ASP A 111 -14.34 -14.30 -3.80
N ALA A 112 -14.97 -14.47 -4.97
CA ALA A 112 -15.32 -13.36 -5.86
C ALA A 112 -16.30 -12.38 -5.19
N LEU A 113 -17.33 -12.89 -4.50
CA LEU A 113 -18.27 -12.05 -3.77
C LEU A 113 -17.58 -11.25 -2.65
N LEU A 114 -16.68 -11.88 -1.88
CA LEU A 114 -15.90 -11.17 -0.87
C LEU A 114 -14.99 -10.09 -1.47
N SER A 115 -14.36 -10.37 -2.61
CA SER A 115 -13.56 -9.38 -3.33
C SER A 115 -14.41 -8.18 -3.76
N THR A 116 -15.60 -8.43 -4.32
CA THR A 116 -16.53 -7.37 -4.73
C THR A 116 -17.04 -6.58 -3.53
N VAL A 117 -17.41 -7.25 -2.42
CA VAL A 117 -17.85 -6.57 -1.19
C VAL A 117 -16.73 -5.71 -0.61
N ALA A 118 -15.49 -6.21 -0.57
CA ALA A 118 -14.35 -5.43 -0.10
C ALA A 118 -14.11 -4.18 -0.97
N GLU A 119 -14.24 -4.29 -2.29
CA GLU A 119 -14.13 -3.14 -3.20
C GLU A 119 -15.23 -2.09 -2.90
N LEU A 120 -16.48 -2.52 -2.77
CA LEU A 120 -17.61 -1.65 -2.41
C LEU A 120 -17.42 -0.98 -1.04
N GLU A 121 -17.02 -1.75 -0.03
CA GLU A 121 -16.79 -1.24 1.33
C GLU A 121 -15.62 -0.27 1.37
N SER A 122 -14.54 -0.53 0.61
CA SER A 122 -13.40 0.39 0.49
C SER A 122 -13.78 1.72 -0.15
N GLY A 123 -14.77 1.71 -1.04
CA GLY A 123 -15.42 2.90 -1.62
C GLY A 123 -16.50 3.52 -0.73
N LEU A 124 -16.66 3.04 0.50
CA LEU A 124 -17.68 3.48 1.47
C LEU A 124 -19.13 3.25 1.04
N LEU A 125 -19.40 2.31 0.12
CA LEU A 125 -20.76 1.99 -0.30
C LEU A 125 -21.47 1.06 0.70
N ASP A 126 -22.74 1.35 0.93
CA ASP A 126 -23.66 0.56 1.75
C ASP A 126 -24.57 -0.35 0.92
N PRO A 127 -25.07 -1.46 1.48
CA PRO A 127 -25.96 -2.36 0.75
C PRO A 127 -27.24 -1.71 0.22
N ASN A 128 -27.73 -0.64 0.86
CA ASN A 128 -28.94 0.10 0.47
C ASN A 128 -28.71 1.08 -0.69
N GLU A 129 -27.45 1.34 -1.06
CA GLU A 129 -27.08 2.18 -2.22
C GLU A 129 -26.91 1.34 -3.49
N LEU A 130 -27.06 0.02 -3.38
CA LEU A 130 -26.95 -0.93 -4.48
C LEU A 130 -28.31 -1.50 -4.84
N ASP A 131 -28.43 -1.92 -6.10
CA ASP A 131 -29.63 -2.58 -6.60
C ASP A 131 -29.44 -4.09 -6.78
N GLY A 132 -30.56 -4.80 -6.76
CA GLY A 132 -30.66 -6.19 -7.19
C GLY A 132 -30.03 -7.21 -6.22
N GLU A 133 -29.49 -8.28 -6.80
CA GLU A 133 -29.03 -9.44 -6.03
C GLU A 133 -27.75 -9.15 -5.22
N LEU A 134 -26.86 -8.28 -5.74
CA LEU A 134 -25.63 -7.91 -5.06
C LEU A 134 -25.91 -7.17 -3.73
N ALA A 135 -26.86 -6.23 -3.73
CA ALA A 135 -27.34 -5.57 -2.51
C ALA A 135 -27.83 -6.58 -1.46
N THR A 136 -28.62 -7.57 -1.91
CA THR A 136 -29.17 -8.61 -1.04
C THR A 136 -28.07 -9.50 -0.44
N LEU A 137 -27.06 -9.87 -1.23
CA LEU A 137 -25.93 -10.69 -0.81
C LEU A 137 -24.99 -9.94 0.13
N TYR A 138 -24.70 -8.68 -0.18
CA TYR A 138 -23.88 -7.81 0.66
C TYR A 138 -24.57 -7.55 2.01
N ALA A 139 -25.88 -7.23 2.01
CA ALA A 139 -26.65 -7.09 3.25
C ALA A 139 -26.67 -8.39 4.08
N ALA A 140 -26.75 -9.55 3.43
CA ALA A 140 -26.69 -10.84 4.11
C ALA A 140 -25.34 -11.08 4.80
N TYR A 141 -24.25 -10.73 4.14
CA TYR A 141 -22.91 -10.81 4.70
C TYR A 141 -22.76 -9.88 5.92
N ARG A 142 -23.18 -8.61 5.82
CA ARG A 142 -23.15 -7.67 6.95
C ARG A 142 -24.01 -8.14 8.12
N ALA A 143 -25.20 -8.66 7.86
CA ALA A 143 -26.07 -9.21 8.91
C ALA A 143 -25.41 -10.40 9.63
N GLU A 144 -24.64 -11.25 8.95
CA GLU A 144 -23.90 -12.33 9.59
C GLU A 144 -22.71 -11.84 10.42
N LEU A 145 -22.00 -10.79 9.97
CA LEU A 145 -20.97 -10.11 10.78
C LEU A 145 -21.57 -9.53 12.07
N ASP A 146 -22.67 -8.79 11.95
CA ASP A 146 -23.38 -8.21 13.10
C ASP A 146 -23.87 -9.28 14.06
N ARG A 147 -24.46 -10.38 13.54
CA ARG A 147 -24.90 -11.52 14.37
C ARG A 147 -23.75 -12.16 15.15
N LEU A 148 -22.54 -12.13 14.62
CA LEU A 148 -21.34 -12.65 15.27
C LEU A 148 -20.62 -11.62 16.15
N GLY A 149 -21.06 -10.36 16.16
CA GLY A 149 -20.36 -9.27 16.86
C GLY A 149 -18.97 -9.00 16.28
N LEU A 150 -18.78 -9.25 14.98
CA LEU A 150 -17.51 -9.06 14.27
C LEU A 150 -17.58 -7.85 13.36
N TRP A 151 -16.42 -7.25 13.12
CA TRP A 151 -16.18 -6.39 11.96
C TRP A 151 -15.33 -7.13 10.95
N ASP A 152 -15.32 -6.68 9.70
CA ASP A 152 -14.18 -6.91 8.83
C ASP A 152 -13.28 -5.66 8.82
N ARG A 153 -12.26 -5.70 7.96
CA ARG A 153 -11.27 -4.63 7.87
C ARG A 153 -11.90 -3.33 7.38
N ASP A 154 -12.80 -3.38 6.42
CA ASP A 154 -13.35 -2.18 5.80
C ASP A 154 -14.39 -1.50 6.70
N LEU A 155 -15.18 -2.28 7.47
CA LEU A 155 -16.03 -1.74 8.54
C LEU A 155 -15.22 -1.08 9.67
N LEU A 156 -14.10 -1.66 10.07
CA LEU A 156 -13.19 -1.04 11.04
C LEU A 156 -12.69 0.32 10.52
N ARG A 157 -12.25 0.38 9.26
CA ARG A 157 -11.72 1.59 8.62
C ARG A 157 -12.79 2.69 8.56
N ARG A 158 -14.00 2.34 8.10
CA ARG A 158 -15.15 3.25 8.09
C ARG A 158 -15.46 3.79 9.48
N HIS A 159 -15.60 2.90 10.47
CA HIS A 159 -15.92 3.30 11.84
C HIS A 159 -14.87 4.27 12.41
N ALA A 160 -13.59 4.01 12.18
CA ALA A 160 -12.53 4.90 12.63
C ALA A 160 -12.59 6.28 11.95
N ALA A 161 -12.83 6.36 10.64
CA ALA A 161 -12.99 7.64 9.93
C ALA A 161 -14.22 8.42 10.44
N GLU A 162 -15.37 7.75 10.56
CA GLU A 162 -16.61 8.35 11.10
C GLU A 162 -16.41 8.88 12.52
N ARG A 163 -15.66 8.13 13.33
CA ARG A 163 -15.38 8.54 14.71
C ARG A 163 -14.58 9.82 14.77
N VAL A 164 -13.50 9.95 14.00
CA VAL A 164 -12.74 11.22 13.94
C VAL A 164 -13.64 12.38 13.51
N GLY A 165 -14.55 12.15 12.56
CA GLY A 165 -15.51 13.16 12.09
C GLY A 165 -16.56 13.57 13.13
N ASN A 166 -17.02 12.64 13.99
CA ASN A 166 -18.19 12.85 14.85
C ASN A 166 -17.88 13.00 16.34
N ASP A 167 -16.74 12.48 16.81
CA ASP A 167 -16.34 12.46 18.22
C ASP A 167 -15.10 13.35 18.43
N LEU A 168 -15.22 14.39 19.25
CA LEU A 168 -14.12 15.34 19.54
C LEU A 168 -12.98 14.67 20.32
N GLU A 169 -13.25 13.62 21.09
CA GLU A 169 -12.25 12.92 21.89
C GLU A 169 -11.49 11.87 21.07
N ALA A 170 -11.89 11.64 19.82
CA ALA A 170 -11.25 10.66 18.94
C ALA A 170 -9.85 11.09 18.47
N TRP A 171 -9.58 12.40 18.44
CA TRP A 171 -8.28 12.97 18.06
C TRP A 171 -8.03 14.26 18.83
N SER A 172 -6.88 14.37 19.51
CA SER A 172 -6.60 15.46 20.46
C SER A 172 -5.84 16.63 19.84
N GLY A 173 -5.66 16.64 18.53
CA GLY A 173 -5.00 17.72 17.79
C GLY A 173 -3.55 17.41 17.42
N GLU A 174 -3.10 16.16 17.61
CA GLU A 174 -1.78 15.70 17.17
C GLU A 174 -1.61 15.96 15.66
N PRO A 175 -0.50 16.58 15.18
CA PRO A 175 -0.29 16.82 13.75
C PRO A 175 -0.16 15.51 12.97
N VAL A 176 -0.63 15.49 11.73
CA VAL A 176 -0.54 14.30 10.87
C VAL A 176 0.27 14.60 9.61
N PHE A 177 1.17 13.70 9.28
CA PHE A 177 1.99 13.74 8.07
C PHE A 177 1.72 12.48 7.25
N ALA A 178 1.70 12.58 5.93
CA ALA A 178 1.41 11.42 5.09
C ALA A 178 2.12 11.54 3.74
N TYR A 179 2.74 10.46 3.25
CA TYR A 179 3.30 10.43 1.89
C TYR A 179 3.29 9.02 1.28
N GLY A 180 3.56 8.96 -0.03
CA GLY A 180 3.84 7.71 -0.75
C GLY A 180 2.61 6.94 -1.20
N PHE A 181 1.43 7.55 -1.16
CA PHE A 181 0.20 7.02 -1.74
C PHE A 181 -0.06 7.69 -3.09
N GLU A 182 -0.36 6.88 -4.08
CA GLU A 182 -0.75 7.28 -5.43
C GLU A 182 -2.27 7.29 -5.58
N ASP A 183 -2.95 6.45 -4.80
CA ASP A 183 -4.40 6.40 -4.72
C ASP A 183 -4.81 6.27 -3.25
N LEU A 184 -6.00 6.73 -2.93
CA LEU A 184 -6.59 6.64 -1.60
C LEU A 184 -7.93 5.94 -1.74
N THR A 185 -8.13 4.87 -0.98
CA THR A 185 -9.47 4.30 -0.85
C THR A 185 -10.44 5.33 -0.26
N GLY A 186 -11.74 5.16 -0.46
CA GLY A 186 -12.76 6.07 0.08
C GLY A 186 -12.64 6.23 1.60
N ALA A 187 -12.30 5.14 2.31
CA ALA A 187 -12.07 5.19 3.76
C ALA A 187 -10.81 5.99 4.15
N GLU A 188 -9.70 5.85 3.43
CA GLU A 188 -8.46 6.60 3.68
C GLU A 188 -8.66 8.09 3.37
N TRP A 189 -9.37 8.40 2.29
CA TRP A 189 -9.80 9.76 1.96
C TRP A 189 -10.67 10.37 3.06
N ALA A 190 -11.71 9.65 3.49
CA ALA A 190 -12.61 10.11 4.55
C ALA A 190 -11.86 10.36 5.87
N LEU A 191 -10.88 9.51 6.21
CA LEU A 191 -10.05 9.72 7.39
C LEU A 191 -9.18 10.98 7.24
N LEU A 192 -8.50 11.17 6.11
CA LEU A 192 -7.69 12.37 5.88
C LEU A 192 -8.52 13.65 5.93
N GLN A 193 -9.71 13.64 5.33
CA GLN A 193 -10.65 14.76 5.38
C GLN A 193 -11.12 15.04 6.82
N ALA A 194 -11.49 14.00 7.57
CA ALA A 194 -11.88 14.13 8.96
C ALA A 194 -10.73 14.70 9.83
N LEU A 195 -9.51 14.18 9.66
CA LEU A 195 -8.32 14.67 10.36
C LEU A 195 -7.99 16.12 9.98
N ALA A 196 -8.11 16.52 8.71
CA ALA A 196 -7.91 17.90 8.28
C ALA A 196 -8.89 18.89 8.96
N GLY A 197 -10.09 18.41 9.33
CA GLY A 197 -11.02 19.17 10.16
C GLY A 197 -10.64 19.27 11.65
N ARG A 198 -9.72 18.43 12.13
CA ARG A 198 -9.35 18.27 13.56
C ARG A 198 -7.93 18.70 13.90
N THR A 199 -7.02 18.73 12.94
CA THR A 199 -5.60 19.00 13.14
C THR A 199 -4.96 19.53 11.85
N GLU A 200 -3.70 19.95 11.92
CA GLU A 200 -2.90 20.22 10.73
C GLU A 200 -2.47 18.88 10.09
N VAL A 201 -2.78 18.73 8.81
CA VAL A 201 -2.41 17.55 8.02
C VAL A 201 -1.46 17.98 6.92
N THR A 202 -0.28 17.38 6.81
CA THR A 202 0.68 17.64 5.72
C THR A 202 0.81 16.40 4.85
N VAL A 203 0.39 16.52 3.58
CA VAL A 203 0.47 15.45 2.59
C VAL A 203 1.56 15.75 1.59
N SER A 204 2.37 14.73 1.23
CA SER A 204 3.27 14.80 0.09
C SER A 204 2.89 13.80 -0.99
N ILE A 205 2.74 14.30 -2.22
CA ILE A 205 2.41 13.50 -3.40
C ILE A 205 3.33 13.88 -4.57
N PRO A 206 3.87 12.92 -5.35
CA PRO A 206 4.57 13.24 -6.59
C PRO A 206 3.57 13.64 -7.67
N TYR A 207 3.58 14.90 -8.08
CA TYR A 207 2.75 15.38 -9.18
C TYR A 207 3.40 16.58 -9.87
N GLU A 208 3.28 16.62 -11.19
CA GLU A 208 3.67 17.75 -12.03
C GLU A 208 2.60 17.93 -13.12
N PRO A 209 1.89 19.08 -13.16
CA PRO A 209 0.81 19.30 -14.11
C PRO A 209 1.23 19.06 -15.56
N GLY A 210 0.37 18.37 -16.33
CA GLY A 210 0.58 18.17 -17.77
C GLY A 210 1.57 17.05 -18.15
N ARG A 211 2.17 16.36 -17.18
CA ARG A 211 3.02 15.20 -17.43
C ARG A 211 2.20 13.92 -17.62
N PRO A 212 2.38 13.17 -18.72
CA PRO A 212 1.69 11.89 -18.92
C PRO A 212 1.94 10.87 -17.79
N ALA A 213 3.13 10.88 -17.20
CA ALA A 213 3.51 10.02 -16.08
C ALA A 213 2.60 10.17 -14.84
N PHE A 214 1.97 11.34 -14.66
CA PHE A 214 1.13 11.65 -13.50
C PHE A 214 -0.37 11.76 -13.87
N ALA A 215 -0.75 11.37 -15.09
CA ALA A 215 -2.11 11.55 -15.58
C ALA A 215 -3.16 10.83 -14.70
N SER A 216 -2.84 9.65 -14.16
CA SER A 216 -3.70 8.92 -13.22
C SER A 216 -3.95 9.67 -11.91
N LEU A 217 -2.99 10.52 -11.48
CA LEU A 217 -3.05 11.25 -10.21
C LEU A 217 -3.82 12.57 -10.31
N THR A 218 -4.24 13.00 -11.50
CA THR A 218 -4.89 14.31 -11.71
C THR A 218 -6.10 14.49 -10.78
N ARG A 219 -6.98 13.48 -10.69
CA ARG A 219 -8.18 13.56 -9.83
C ARG A 219 -7.80 13.67 -8.35
N THR A 220 -6.93 12.79 -7.88
CA THR A 220 -6.42 12.80 -6.50
C THR A 220 -5.78 14.14 -6.15
N MET A 221 -5.01 14.72 -7.08
CA MET A 221 -4.40 16.03 -6.91
C MET A 221 -5.43 17.15 -6.85
N ASP A 222 -6.43 17.15 -7.73
CA ASP A 222 -7.50 18.16 -7.73
C ASP A 222 -8.28 18.14 -6.40
N ASP A 223 -8.61 16.95 -5.90
CA ASP A 223 -9.30 16.77 -4.63
C ASP A 223 -8.43 17.22 -3.45
N LEU A 224 -7.15 16.85 -3.42
CA LEU A 224 -6.20 17.29 -2.38
C LEU A 224 -5.95 18.80 -2.43
N ALA A 225 -5.86 19.39 -3.62
CA ALA A 225 -5.69 20.82 -3.81
C ALA A 225 -6.90 21.60 -3.30
N ALA A 226 -8.12 21.10 -3.53
CA ALA A 226 -9.34 21.67 -2.98
C ALA A 226 -9.33 21.62 -1.45
N LEU A 227 -8.92 20.50 -0.84
CA LEU A 227 -8.81 20.38 0.62
C LEU A 227 -7.68 21.24 1.21
N ALA A 228 -6.62 21.48 0.45
CA ALA A 228 -5.51 22.34 0.87
C ALA A 228 -5.90 23.82 0.95
N ASP A 229 -6.91 24.25 0.19
CA ASP A 229 -7.41 25.63 0.14
C ASP A 229 -6.28 26.65 -0.07
N GLY A 230 -5.48 26.43 -1.11
CA GLY A 230 -4.35 27.29 -1.49
C GLY A 230 -3.04 27.08 -0.70
N ARG A 231 -3.00 26.18 0.29
CA ARG A 231 -1.77 25.82 1.03
C ARG A 231 -0.97 24.75 0.31
N ILE A 232 -0.51 25.08 -0.90
CA ILE A 232 0.25 24.19 -1.76
C ILE A 232 1.68 24.71 -1.88
N GLU A 233 2.64 23.82 -1.65
CA GLU A 233 4.07 24.06 -1.83
C GLU A 233 4.61 23.17 -2.94
N GLU A 234 5.00 23.79 -4.04
CA GLU A 234 5.54 23.10 -5.21
C GLU A 234 7.07 23.13 -5.18
N LEU A 235 7.68 21.95 -5.18
CA LEU A 235 9.13 21.80 -5.29
C LEU A 235 9.54 21.64 -6.74
N ALA A 236 10.58 22.39 -7.13
CA ALA A 236 11.18 22.28 -8.45
C ALA A 236 11.84 20.90 -8.67
N PRO A 237 11.99 20.43 -9.92
CA PRO A 237 12.80 19.27 -10.24
C PRO A 237 14.25 19.48 -9.78
N ARG A 238 14.83 18.47 -9.11
CA ARG A 238 16.20 18.48 -8.57
C ARG A 238 16.93 17.15 -8.72
N PHE A 239 16.37 16.21 -9.48
CA PHE A 239 16.94 14.86 -9.56
C PHE A 239 18.31 14.85 -10.26
N ASP A 240 18.57 15.83 -11.13
CA ASP A 240 19.86 16.09 -11.77
C ASP A 240 20.97 16.49 -10.78
N GLU A 241 20.63 16.95 -9.58
CA GLU A 241 21.61 17.27 -8.53
C GLU A 241 22.22 16.01 -7.89
N VAL A 242 21.51 14.87 -7.94
CA VAL A 242 21.89 13.63 -7.24
C VAL A 242 22.04 12.43 -8.17
N ALA A 243 21.41 12.44 -9.34
CA ALA A 243 21.41 11.33 -10.28
C ALA A 243 22.43 11.51 -11.40
N ALA A 244 22.89 10.39 -11.95
CA ALA A 244 23.65 10.40 -13.18
C ALA A 244 22.83 11.06 -14.32
N PRO A 245 23.48 11.78 -15.26
CA PRO A 245 22.78 12.53 -16.32
C PRO A 245 21.78 11.69 -17.12
N GLY A 246 22.11 10.43 -17.43
CA GLY A 246 21.22 9.49 -18.12
C GLY A 246 19.92 9.21 -17.35
N LEU A 247 19.98 9.05 -16.03
CA LEU A 247 18.81 8.80 -15.18
C LEU A 247 17.95 10.07 -15.01
N ALA A 248 18.58 11.23 -14.83
CA ALA A 248 17.88 12.50 -14.77
C ALA A 248 17.17 12.82 -16.09
N HIS A 249 17.82 12.57 -17.22
CA HIS A 249 17.20 12.69 -18.54
C HIS A 249 16.02 11.73 -18.71
N LEU A 250 16.17 10.46 -18.33
CA LEU A 250 15.09 9.49 -18.40
C LEU A 250 13.88 9.95 -17.59
N GLU A 251 14.08 10.31 -16.32
CA GLU A 251 13.02 10.78 -15.44
C GLU A 251 12.28 12.01 -16.01
N ARG A 252 13.00 12.92 -16.68
CA ARG A 252 12.41 14.10 -17.34
C ARG A 252 11.74 13.82 -18.68
N THR A 253 12.03 12.72 -19.36
CA THR A 253 11.53 12.46 -20.73
C THR A 253 10.65 11.23 -20.84
N LEU A 254 10.58 10.41 -19.79
CA LEU A 254 9.76 9.20 -19.74
C LEU A 254 8.29 9.53 -20.03
N PHE A 255 7.71 8.78 -20.97
CA PHE A 255 6.33 8.94 -21.48
C PHE A 255 6.05 10.25 -22.23
N SER A 256 7.06 11.07 -22.53
CA SER A 256 6.88 12.24 -23.41
C SER A 256 6.63 11.81 -24.86
N GLU A 257 5.66 12.43 -25.52
CA GLU A 257 5.39 12.21 -26.96
C GLU A 257 6.43 12.88 -27.87
N ALA A 258 7.13 13.89 -27.36
CA ALA A 258 8.15 14.64 -28.08
C ALA A 258 9.43 14.79 -27.22
N PRO A 259 10.13 13.68 -26.92
CA PRO A 259 11.37 13.76 -26.17
C PRO A 259 12.44 14.54 -26.97
N PRO A 260 13.40 15.20 -26.28
CA PRO A 260 14.52 15.85 -26.93
C PRO A 260 15.27 14.88 -27.86
N ALA A 261 15.71 15.37 -29.03
CA ALA A 261 16.38 14.54 -30.03
C ALA A 261 17.76 14.00 -29.58
N THR A 262 18.34 14.57 -28.52
CA THR A 262 19.64 14.15 -27.99
C THR A 262 19.51 13.78 -26.52
N ALA A 263 19.98 12.58 -26.19
CA ALA A 263 20.09 12.08 -24.83
C ALA A 263 21.56 12.14 -24.38
N PRO A 264 21.84 12.38 -23.09
CA PRO A 264 23.19 12.28 -22.55
C PRO A 264 23.70 10.82 -22.62
N PRO A 265 25.03 10.62 -22.63
CA PRO A 265 25.60 9.28 -22.58
C PRO A 265 25.18 8.55 -21.29
N LEU A 266 24.96 7.24 -21.38
CA LEU A 266 24.47 6.45 -20.24
C LEU A 266 25.53 6.28 -19.13
N GLU A 267 26.81 6.34 -19.49
CA GLU A 267 27.96 6.26 -18.56
C GLU A 267 27.88 5.10 -17.53
N GLY A 268 27.24 3.99 -17.92
CA GLY A 268 27.03 2.83 -17.04
C GLY A 268 25.89 2.98 -16.02
N ALA A 269 25.28 4.16 -15.89
CA ALA A 269 24.13 4.40 -15.00
C ALA A 269 22.85 3.68 -15.46
N LEU A 270 22.72 3.42 -16.76
CA LEU A 270 21.70 2.53 -17.31
C LEU A 270 22.37 1.44 -18.15
N ARG A 271 21.97 0.19 -17.91
CA ARG A 271 22.45 -0.99 -18.63
C ARG A 271 21.26 -1.86 -18.99
N PHE A 272 21.26 -2.37 -20.21
CA PHE A 272 20.26 -3.32 -20.69
C PHE A 272 20.89 -4.70 -20.76
N PHE A 273 20.18 -5.69 -20.21
CA PHE A 273 20.58 -7.09 -20.29
C PHE A 273 19.61 -7.81 -21.22
N GLU A 274 20.16 -8.53 -22.20
CA GLU A 274 19.41 -9.41 -23.09
C GLU A 274 19.93 -10.83 -22.90
N ALA A 275 19.02 -11.78 -22.69
CA ALA A 275 19.37 -13.18 -22.47
C ALA A 275 18.32 -14.12 -23.05
N ALA A 276 18.75 -15.36 -23.34
CA ALA A 276 17.86 -16.43 -23.76
C ALA A 276 17.07 -16.98 -22.55
N GLY A 277 15.86 -16.47 -22.36
CA GLY A 277 14.92 -16.93 -21.34
C GLY A 277 15.22 -16.42 -19.93
N THR A 278 14.29 -16.71 -19.01
CA THR A 278 14.29 -16.19 -17.64
C THR A 278 15.55 -16.53 -16.85
N ARG A 279 16.05 -17.77 -16.99
CA ARG A 279 17.23 -18.22 -16.24
C ARG A 279 18.47 -17.41 -16.61
N GLY A 280 18.77 -17.28 -17.91
CA GLY A 280 19.92 -16.53 -18.37
C GLY A 280 19.84 -15.04 -17.98
N ALA A 281 18.64 -14.46 -18.01
CA ALA A 281 18.44 -13.08 -17.56
C ALA A 281 18.78 -12.91 -16.07
N LEU A 282 18.33 -13.84 -15.22
CA LEU A 282 18.62 -13.78 -13.78
C LEU A 282 20.08 -14.12 -13.44
N GLU A 283 20.75 -14.95 -14.24
CA GLU A 283 22.20 -15.17 -14.11
C GLU A 283 22.98 -13.87 -14.39
N LEU A 284 22.64 -13.14 -15.46
CA LEU A 284 23.25 -11.83 -15.76
C LEU A 284 22.99 -10.79 -14.66
N VAL A 285 21.76 -10.74 -14.15
CA VAL A 285 21.42 -9.87 -13.00
C VAL A 285 22.26 -10.25 -11.79
N GLY A 286 22.36 -11.54 -11.46
CA GLY A 286 23.16 -12.02 -10.33
C GLY A 286 24.66 -11.70 -10.45
N GLU A 287 25.23 -11.83 -11.64
CA GLU A 287 26.62 -11.43 -11.91
C GLU A 287 26.85 -9.93 -11.68
N GLU A 288 25.92 -9.10 -12.15
CA GLU A 288 25.97 -7.65 -11.95
C GLU A 288 25.85 -7.28 -10.46
N LEU A 289 24.93 -7.92 -9.73
CA LEU A 289 24.78 -7.72 -8.29
C LEU A 289 26.08 -8.06 -7.55
N LEU A 290 26.71 -9.19 -7.87
CA LEU A 290 28.01 -9.56 -7.29
C LEU A 290 29.10 -8.55 -7.63
N ALA A 291 29.11 -8.02 -8.86
CA ALA A 291 30.09 -7.01 -9.26
C ALA A 291 29.92 -5.71 -8.45
N LEU A 292 28.68 -5.24 -8.28
CA LEU A 292 28.36 -4.06 -7.47
C LEU A 292 28.72 -4.25 -5.99
N ILE A 293 28.37 -5.40 -5.41
CA ILE A 293 28.69 -5.68 -4.01
C ILE A 293 30.21 -5.76 -3.82
N ARG A 294 30.94 -6.41 -4.74
CA ARG A 294 32.41 -6.51 -4.68
C ARG A 294 33.10 -5.16 -4.89
N SER A 295 32.50 -4.22 -5.61
CA SER A 295 33.01 -2.86 -5.76
C SER A 295 32.68 -1.94 -4.57
N GLY A 296 31.98 -2.46 -3.56
CA GLY A 296 31.70 -1.78 -2.30
C GLY A 296 30.28 -1.25 -2.15
N ALA A 297 29.37 -1.53 -3.08
CA ALA A 297 27.96 -1.21 -2.87
C ALA A 297 27.39 -2.02 -1.70
N VAL A 298 26.70 -1.35 -0.80
CA VAL A 298 26.02 -1.97 0.34
C VAL A 298 24.82 -2.76 -0.21
N PRO A 299 24.68 -4.08 0.03
CA PRO A 299 23.61 -4.90 -0.54
C PRO A 299 22.20 -4.34 -0.28
N GLU A 300 21.98 -3.74 0.89
CA GLU A 300 20.72 -3.13 1.30
C GLU A 300 20.33 -1.90 0.45
N GLN A 301 21.25 -1.33 -0.32
CA GLN A 301 21.00 -0.23 -1.26
C GLN A 301 20.62 -0.71 -2.67
N ILE A 302 20.55 -2.02 -2.90
CA ILE A 302 20.24 -2.61 -4.20
C ILE A 302 18.84 -3.24 -4.19
N GLY A 303 17.94 -2.72 -5.00
CA GLY A 303 16.58 -3.24 -5.17
C GLY A 303 16.39 -4.01 -6.46
N ILE A 304 15.69 -5.15 -6.40
CA ILE A 304 15.22 -5.88 -7.58
C ILE A 304 13.70 -5.72 -7.67
N VAL A 305 13.22 -5.08 -8.73
CA VAL A 305 11.78 -4.87 -8.97
C VAL A 305 11.31 -5.83 -10.04
N CYS A 306 10.27 -6.61 -9.72
CA CYS A 306 9.65 -7.57 -10.63
C CYS A 306 8.15 -7.27 -10.77
N PRO A 307 7.51 -7.53 -11.93
CA PRO A 307 6.08 -7.27 -12.10
C PRO A 307 5.18 -8.00 -11.10
N THR A 308 5.51 -9.26 -10.76
CA THR A 308 4.80 -10.04 -9.74
C THR A 308 5.76 -10.97 -9.00
N LEU A 309 5.83 -10.88 -7.68
CA LEU A 309 6.80 -11.70 -6.93
C LEU A 309 6.44 -13.19 -6.99
N GLU A 310 5.16 -13.56 -7.05
CA GLU A 310 4.70 -14.95 -7.05
C GLU A 310 5.27 -15.77 -8.22
N ARG A 311 5.43 -15.14 -9.38
CA ARG A 311 5.97 -15.78 -10.58
C ARG A 311 7.49 -15.84 -10.56
N TRP A 312 8.12 -14.84 -9.96
CA TRP A 312 9.57 -14.61 -10.02
C TRP A 312 10.33 -15.14 -8.81
N GLN A 313 9.64 -15.43 -7.69
CA GLN A 313 10.24 -15.87 -6.43
C GLN A 313 11.15 -17.09 -6.60
N ALA A 314 10.61 -18.23 -7.05
CA ALA A 314 11.42 -19.45 -7.16
C ALA A 314 12.62 -19.31 -8.14
N PRO A 315 12.47 -18.69 -9.32
CA PRO A 315 13.61 -18.36 -10.18
C PRO A 315 14.66 -17.46 -9.51
N LEU A 316 14.24 -16.40 -8.80
CA LEU A 316 15.13 -15.47 -8.09
C LEU A 316 15.88 -16.18 -6.97
N GLU A 317 15.18 -16.92 -6.11
CA GLU A 317 15.78 -17.69 -5.01
C GLU A 317 16.83 -18.68 -5.54
N THR A 318 16.53 -19.33 -6.66
CA THR A 318 17.46 -20.26 -7.31
C THR A 318 18.71 -19.53 -7.83
N ALA A 319 18.54 -18.44 -8.58
CA ALA A 319 19.66 -17.72 -9.19
C ALA A 319 20.55 -17.06 -8.14
N LEU A 320 19.95 -16.29 -7.22
CA LEU A 320 20.68 -15.59 -6.15
C LEU A 320 21.30 -16.58 -5.17
N GLY A 321 20.57 -17.65 -4.79
CA GLY A 321 21.08 -18.70 -3.92
C GLY A 321 22.25 -19.47 -4.53
N THR A 322 22.20 -19.78 -5.83
CA THR A 322 23.31 -20.45 -6.55
C THR A 322 24.58 -19.59 -6.56
N LEU A 323 24.42 -18.27 -6.72
CA LEU A 323 25.52 -17.31 -6.75
C LEU A 323 25.97 -16.84 -5.36
N GLY A 324 25.27 -17.26 -4.29
CA GLY A 324 25.57 -16.85 -2.92
C GLY A 324 25.31 -15.36 -2.64
N VAL A 325 24.43 -14.72 -3.41
CA VAL A 325 24.05 -13.32 -3.20
C VAL A 325 23.11 -13.26 -1.99
N PRO A 326 23.36 -12.43 -0.96
CA PRO A 326 22.41 -12.22 0.12
C PRO A 326 21.17 -11.47 -0.40
N TYR A 327 19.98 -11.91 -0.03
CA TYR A 327 18.73 -11.27 -0.44
C TYR A 327 17.64 -11.40 0.62
N ALA A 328 16.67 -10.48 0.56
CA ALA A 328 15.41 -10.54 1.29
C ALA A 328 14.26 -10.42 0.29
N LEU A 329 13.17 -11.17 0.51
CA LEU A 329 11.96 -11.10 -0.31
C LEU A 329 10.80 -10.65 0.55
N GLU A 330 10.03 -9.68 0.08
CA GLU A 330 8.75 -9.28 0.68
C GLU A 330 7.66 -10.31 0.34
N SER A 331 7.80 -11.53 0.85
CA SER A 331 6.85 -12.61 0.61
C SER A 331 6.52 -13.37 1.90
N TYR A 332 5.30 -13.90 1.97
CA TYR A 332 4.91 -14.84 3.01
C TYR A 332 5.08 -16.26 2.50
N VAL A 333 5.68 -17.12 3.33
CA VAL A 333 5.73 -18.56 3.03
C VAL A 333 4.30 -19.11 3.13
N ARG A 334 3.78 -19.63 2.02
CA ARG A 334 2.47 -20.28 2.02
C ARG A 334 2.46 -21.45 3.00
N LEU A 335 1.35 -21.63 3.73
CA LEU A 335 1.21 -22.70 4.71
C LEU A 335 1.48 -24.09 4.08
N ASP A 336 0.99 -24.32 2.86
CA ASP A 336 1.22 -25.56 2.11
C ASP A 336 2.67 -25.77 1.66
N LYS A 337 3.57 -24.82 1.88
CA LYS A 337 5.01 -24.98 1.66
C LYS A 337 5.77 -25.26 2.95
N THR A 338 5.10 -25.22 4.10
CA THR A 338 5.68 -25.57 5.40
C THR A 338 5.49 -27.06 5.71
N ALA A 339 6.40 -27.66 6.48
CA ALA A 339 6.28 -29.05 6.91
C ALA A 339 4.98 -29.30 7.71
N TYR A 340 4.62 -28.35 8.58
CA TYR A 340 3.38 -28.40 9.35
C TYR A 340 2.14 -28.34 8.45
N GLY A 341 2.09 -27.39 7.52
CA GLY A 341 0.94 -27.25 6.63
C GLY A 341 0.77 -28.44 5.68
N GLN A 342 1.85 -29.03 5.19
CA GLN A 342 1.81 -30.27 4.42
C GLN A 342 1.23 -31.44 5.25
N ALA A 343 1.70 -31.63 6.48
CA ALA A 343 1.17 -32.66 7.38
C ALA A 343 -0.32 -32.45 7.69
N LEU A 344 -0.71 -31.21 7.99
CA LEU A 344 -2.10 -30.84 8.23
C LEU A 344 -2.97 -31.14 7.00
N LEU A 345 -2.60 -30.66 5.82
CA LEU A 345 -3.37 -30.89 4.59
C LEU A 345 -3.51 -32.38 4.26
N SER A 346 -2.46 -33.18 4.46
CA SER A 346 -2.53 -34.63 4.32
C SER A 346 -3.52 -35.27 5.28
N LEU A 347 -3.54 -34.83 6.55
CA LEU A 347 -4.52 -35.32 7.53
C LEU A 347 -5.96 -34.97 7.13
N LEU A 348 -6.20 -33.74 6.65
CA LEU A 348 -7.54 -33.33 6.20
C LEU A 348 -7.99 -34.10 4.96
N ARG A 349 -7.08 -34.36 4.00
CA ARG A 349 -7.37 -35.20 2.82
C ARG A 349 -7.71 -36.63 3.23
N PHE A 350 -6.94 -37.22 4.15
CA PHE A 350 -7.24 -38.55 4.67
C PHE A 350 -8.64 -38.59 5.34
N ALA A 351 -8.93 -37.62 6.20
CA ALA A 351 -10.19 -37.57 6.95
C ALA A 351 -11.44 -37.35 6.08
N TRP A 352 -11.35 -36.53 5.03
CA TRP A 352 -12.52 -36.12 4.24
C TRP A 352 -12.57 -36.61 2.80
N LEU A 353 -11.45 -37.05 2.21
CA LEU A 353 -11.37 -37.54 0.83
C LEU A 353 -10.99 -39.02 0.72
N GLY A 354 -10.81 -39.71 1.85
CA GLY A 354 -10.62 -41.17 1.88
C GLY A 354 -9.20 -41.66 1.63
N GLY A 355 -8.21 -40.78 1.70
CA GLY A 355 -6.78 -41.10 1.50
C GLY A 355 -6.27 -40.71 0.13
#